data_AF-A0A078LUR5-F1
#
_entry.id   AF-A0A078LUR5-F1
#
_cell.length_a   1.000
_cell.length_b   1.000
_cell.length_c   1.000
_cell.angle_alpha   90.00
_cell.angle_beta   90.00
_cell.angle_gamma   90.00
#
_symmetry.space_group_name_H-M   'P 1'
#
loop_
_entity.id
_entity.type
_entity.pdbx_description
1 polymer ?
#
loop_
_entity_poly.entity_id
_entity_poly.type
_entity_poly.pdbx_seq_one_letter_code
_entity_poly.pdbx_strand_id
1 'polypeptide(L)' 'MKFVTGFRTDDGKTRGRPVGVAVDPKGALILADDLANTVWRVSRNQ' A
#
# COMPACT_ATOMS: atom_id res chain seq x y z
N MET A 1 4.67 0.61 15.32
CA MET A 1 3.58 0.06 14.49
C MET A 1 4.00 0.14 13.04
N LYS A 2 3.93 -0.97 12.29
CA LYS A 2 4.26 -1.01 10.85
C LYS A 2 2.96 -1.28 10.09
N PHE A 3 2.75 -0.58 8.98
CA PHE A 3 1.61 -0.76 8.08
C PHE A 3 2.14 -0.80 6.65
N VAL A 4 1.45 -1.53 5.76
CA VAL A 4 1.78 -1.58 4.33
C VAL A 4 3.22 -2.08 4.09
N THR A 5 3.56 -3.20 4.73
CA THR A 5 4.85 -3.89 4.61
C THR A 5 4.72 -5.20 3.85
N GLY A 6 5.86 -5.78 3.42
CA GLY A 6 5.88 -7.11 2.78
C GLY A 6 5.65 -7.10 1.26
N PHE A 7 5.76 -5.94 0.62
CA PHE A 7 5.69 -5.81 -0.84
C PHE A 7 6.87 -6.46 -1.54
N ARG A 8 8.02 -6.57 -0.88
CA ARG A 8 9.20 -7.28 -1.36
C ARG A 8 9.38 -8.55 -0.54
N THR A 9 9.57 -9.66 -1.24
CA THR A 9 9.79 -10.98 -0.65
C THR A 9 11.29 -11.27 -0.53
N ASP A 10 11.64 -12.22 0.32
CA ASP A 10 13.04 -12.57 0.59
C ASP A 10 13.75 -13.17 -0.63
N ASP A 11 12.99 -13.78 -1.56
CA ASP A 11 13.47 -14.26 -2.86
C ASP A 11 13.62 -13.14 -3.91
N GLY A 12 13.50 -11.88 -3.50
CA GLY A 12 13.72 -10.70 -4.35
C GLY A 12 12.53 -10.33 -5.24
N LYS A 13 11.42 -11.07 -5.20
CA LYS A 13 10.20 -10.74 -5.95
C LYS A 13 9.38 -9.65 -5.25
N THR A 14 8.35 -9.19 -5.94
CA THR A 14 7.40 -8.20 -5.41
C THR A 14 5.95 -8.69 -5.51
N ARG A 15 5.16 -8.48 -4.45
CA ARG A 15 3.71 -8.74 -4.42
C ARG A 15 2.87 -7.55 -4.91
N GLY A 16 3.54 -6.43 -5.16
CA GLY A 16 3.00 -5.16 -5.62
C GLY A 16 4.13 -4.15 -5.77
N ARG A 17 3.89 -3.07 -6.50
CA ARG A 17 4.87 -1.99 -6.70
C ARG A 17 4.21 -0.64 -6.38
N PRO A 18 4.20 -0.24 -5.10
CA PRO A 18 3.65 1.05 -4.70
C PRO A 18 4.43 2.18 -5.37
N VAL A 19 3.75 2.98 -6.18
CA VAL A 19 4.35 4.12 -6.91
C VAL A 19 3.83 5.47 -6.44
N GLY A 20 2.72 5.48 -5.70
CA GLY A 20 2.14 6.70 -5.15
C GLY A 20 1.53 6.48 -3.78
N VAL A 21 1.65 7.48 -2.92
CA VAL A 21 1.07 7.48 -1.58
C VAL A 21 0.46 8.85 -1.27
N ALA A 22 -0.75 8.85 -0.69
CA ALA A 22 -1.43 10.05 -0.23
C ALA A 22 -2.26 9.73 1.02
N VAL A 23 -2.59 10.77 1.80
CA VAL A 23 -3.55 10.66 2.90
C VAL A 23 -4.84 11.34 2.47
N ASP A 24 -5.98 10.66 2.60
CA ASP A 24 -7.27 11.25 2.31
C ASP A 24 -7.73 12.20 3.45
N PRO A 25 -8.72 13.08 3.23
CA PRO A 25 -9.21 14.00 4.28
C PRO A 25 -9.78 13.31 5.53
N LYS A 26 -10.09 12.01 5.46
CA LYS A 26 -10.59 11.20 6.58
C LYS A 26 -9.45 10.48 7.32
N GLY A 27 -8.20 10.69 6.91
CA GLY A 27 -7.00 10.12 7.52
C GLY A 27 -6.66 8.71 7.06
N ALA A 28 -7.29 8.18 6.01
CA ALA A 28 -6.90 6.90 5.43
C ALA A 28 -5.68 7.06 4.51
N LEU A 29 -4.85 6.02 4.44
CA LEU A 29 -3.72 5.98 3.52
C LEU A 29 -4.17 5.40 2.18
N ILE A 30 -3.94 6.14 1.10
CA ILE A 30 -4.20 5.73 -0.28
C ILE A 30 -2.87 5.32 -0.92
N LEU A 31 -2.84 4.12 -1.53
CA LEU A 31 -1.67 3.61 -2.24
C LEU A 31 -2.04 3.21 -3.66
N ALA A 32 -1.26 3.71 -4.62
CA ALA A 32 -1.32 3.27 -6.01
C ALA A 32 -0.27 2.18 -6.25
N ASP A 33 -0.71 1.00 -6.68
CA ASP A 33 0.11 -0.15 -7.02
C ASP A 33 -0.04 -0.46 -8.51
N ASP A 34 1.02 -0.22 -9.28
CA ASP A 34 0.98 -0.35 -10.74
C ASP A 34 1.20 -1.79 -11.22
N LEU A 35 1.87 -2.63 -10.45
CA LEU A 35 2.03 -4.06 -10.75
C LEU A 35 0.70 -4.80 -10.61
N ALA A 36 -0.06 -4.47 -9.56
CA ALA A 36 -1.37 -5.06 -9.31
C ALA A 36 -2.52 -4.32 -10.01
N ASN A 37 -2.26 -3.19 -10.67
CA ASN A 37 -3.26 -2.27 -11.21
C ASN A 37 -4.39 -1.96 -10.20
N THR A 38 -4.01 -1.68 -8.96
CA THR A 38 -4.92 -1.59 -7.81
C THR A 38 -4.65 -0.32 -7.00
N VAL A 39 -5.73 0.31 -6.53
CA VAL A 39 -5.65 1.37 -5.52
C VAL A 39 -6.15 0.82 -4.18
N TRP A 40 -5.27 0.82 -3.17
CA TRP A 40 -5.58 0.36 -1.83
C TRP A 40 -5.97 1.54 -0.94
N ARG A 41 -7.03 1.39 -0.14
CA ARG A 41 -7.36 2.32 0.95
C ARG A 41 -7.18 1.61 2.29
N VAL A 42 -6.23 2.08 3.09
CA VAL A 42 -5.93 1.52 4.42
C VAL A 42 -6.46 2.48 5.48
N SER A 43 -7.46 2.02 6.24
CA SER A 43 -8.03 2.74 7.38
C SER A 43 -7.88 1.91 8.65
N ARG A 44 -7.85 2.57 9.81
CA ARG A 44 -8.04 1.86 11.08
C ARG A 44 -9.50 1.44 11.19
N ASN A 45 -9.76 0.21 11.63
CA ASN A 45 -11.06 -0.11 12.20
C ASN A 45 -11.08 0.55 13.59
N GLN A 46 -12.06 1.44 13.81
CA GLN A 46 -12.33 2.01 15.12
C GLN A 46 -13.04 0.99 16.01
#